data_AF-A0A1F6UWP6-F1
#
_entry.id   AF-A0A1F6UWP6-F1
#
_cell.length_a   1.000
_cell.length_b   1.000
_cell.length_c   1.000
_cell.angle_alpha   90.00
_cell.angle_beta   90.00
_cell.angle_gamma   90.00
#
_symmetry.space_group_name_H-M   'P 1'
#
loop_
_entity.id
_entity.type
_entity.pdbx_description
1 polymer ?
#
loop_
_entity_poly.entity_id
_entity_poly.type
_entity_poly.pdbx_seq_one_letter_code
_entity_poly.pdbx_strand_id
1 'polypeptide(L)'
;MDGDNHGWGWQHDAQAADGLRVRYADDSTPRVDDIDAVYQAVAACMSVPLPHGPLLIFAPGILATTDVAGIGFLDTGTFVIDSSCIDLAAPGGQFTLRHELVHYLLDQIGFPRDRNQAHDSPYFSACVVP
;
A
#
# COMPACT_ATOMS: atom_id res chain seq x y z
N MET A 1 -11.43 31.31 12.54
CA MET A 1 -9.99 31.42 12.22
C MET A 1 -9.74 30.30 11.25
N ASP A 2 -9.72 30.63 9.96
CA ASP A 2 -9.59 29.63 8.91
C ASP A 2 -8.11 29.29 8.79
N GLY A 3 -7.74 28.14 9.36
CA GLY A 3 -6.39 27.59 9.28
C GLY A 3 -6.27 26.78 8.00
N ASP A 4 -5.36 27.20 7.13
CA ASP A 4 -5.04 26.55 5.87
C ASP A 4 -4.55 25.11 6.10
N ASN A 5 -5.36 24.09 5.76
CA ASN A 5 -5.10 22.69 6.12
C ASN A 5 -4.19 21.95 5.13
N HIS A 6 -3.18 22.63 4.58
CA HIS A 6 -2.17 22.02 3.71
C HIS A 6 -1.04 21.37 4.53
N GLY A 7 -1.40 20.68 5.63
CA GLY A 7 -0.48 20.25 6.67
C GLY A 7 -0.94 19.01 7.47
N TRP A 8 -1.24 19.21 8.75
CA TRP A 8 -1.00 18.19 9.81
C TRP A 8 -2.08 18.19 10.93
N GLY A 9 -3.38 18.25 10.58
CA GLY A 9 -4.50 17.65 11.34
C GLY A 9 -5.74 17.38 10.46
N TRP A 10 -6.61 16.38 10.64
CA TRP A 10 -6.72 15.27 11.61
C TRP A 10 -7.17 13.94 10.94
N GLN A 11 -7.21 13.87 9.61
CA GLN A 11 -7.58 12.70 8.78
C GLN A 11 -6.76 12.81 7.49
N HIS A 12 -5.50 12.40 7.54
CA HIS A 12 -4.52 12.84 6.55
C HIS A 12 -4.62 12.05 5.24
N ASP A 13 -5.49 12.50 4.35
CA ASP A 13 -5.52 12.08 2.96
C ASP A 13 -4.44 12.84 2.16
N ALA A 14 -3.34 12.17 1.87
CA ALA A 14 -2.33 12.60 0.90
C ALA A 14 -2.57 11.91 -0.46
N GLN A 15 -2.11 12.53 -1.55
CA GLN A 15 -2.20 11.96 -2.89
C GLN A 15 -0.90 12.21 -3.67
N ALA A 16 -0.34 11.16 -4.27
CA ALA A 16 0.80 11.24 -5.18
C ALA A 16 0.37 11.52 -6.63
N ALA A 17 1.34 11.84 -7.50
CA ALA A 17 1.10 12.30 -8.87
C ALA A 17 0.52 11.22 -9.81
N ASP A 18 0.73 9.95 -9.46
CA ASP A 18 0.18 8.75 -10.08
C ASP A 18 -1.30 8.48 -9.70
N GLY A 19 -1.81 9.17 -8.68
CA GLY A 19 -3.14 9.00 -8.13
C GLY A 19 -3.24 8.09 -6.89
N LEU A 20 -2.13 7.49 -6.42
CA LEU A 20 -2.07 6.78 -5.15
C LEU A 20 -2.51 7.71 -4.02
N ARG A 21 -3.37 7.21 -3.12
CA ARG A 21 -3.89 7.97 -1.99
C ARG A 21 -3.50 7.29 -0.70
N VAL A 22 -3.17 8.07 0.32
CA VAL A 22 -2.78 7.56 1.64
C VAL A 22 -3.59 8.30 2.68
N ARG A 23 -4.32 7.56 3.51
CA ARG A 23 -4.98 8.05 4.72
C ARG A 23 -4.16 7.66 5.94
N TYR A 24 -3.59 8.62 6.65
CA TYR A 24 -2.86 8.34 7.89
C TYR A 24 -3.74 8.43 9.14
N ALA A 25 -3.36 7.68 10.18
CA ALA A 25 -4.04 7.65 11.47
C ALA A 25 -3.63 8.77 12.44
N ASP A 26 -2.35 9.14 12.40
CA ASP A 26 -1.68 10.14 13.24
C ASP A 26 -0.66 10.91 12.36
N ASP A 27 0.13 11.81 12.95
CA ASP A 27 1.30 12.44 12.30
C ASP A 27 2.39 11.38 11.96
N SER A 28 2.23 10.66 10.85
CA SER A 28 3.02 9.46 10.58
C SER A 28 3.92 9.52 9.34
N THR A 29 5.19 9.20 9.56
CA THR A 29 6.00 8.43 8.59
C THR A 29 5.31 7.11 8.22
N PRO A 30 5.46 6.60 6.99
CA PRO A 30 6.24 7.14 5.86
C PRO A 30 5.50 8.19 5.02
N ARG A 31 6.22 9.02 4.25
CA ARG A 31 5.59 10.04 3.39
C ARG A 31 4.95 9.41 2.16
N VAL A 32 3.99 10.12 1.57
CA VAL A 32 3.30 9.68 0.34
C VAL A 32 4.27 9.48 -0.82
N ASP A 33 5.29 10.34 -0.94
CA ASP A 33 6.35 10.22 -1.94
C ASP A 33 7.20 8.94 -1.76
N ASP A 34 7.44 8.52 -0.52
CA ASP A 34 8.18 7.29 -0.22
C ASP A 34 7.35 6.06 -0.60
N ILE A 35 6.03 6.11 -0.38
CA ILE A 35 5.07 5.05 -0.73
C ILE A 35 4.92 4.96 -2.27
N ASP A 36 4.77 6.09 -2.95
CA ASP A 36 4.71 6.18 -4.42
C ASP A 36 5.99 5.62 -5.06
N ALA A 37 7.17 5.95 -4.52
CA ALA A 37 8.43 5.36 -4.97
C ALA A 37 8.46 3.83 -4.85
N VAL A 38 7.87 3.24 -3.80
CA VAL A 38 7.72 1.78 -3.69
C VAL A 38 6.74 1.24 -4.74
N TYR A 39 5.61 1.92 -4.97
CA TYR A 39 4.63 1.51 -5.98
C TYR A 39 5.19 1.54 -7.40
N GLN A 40 5.86 2.62 -7.79
CA GLN A 40 6.56 2.73 -9.07
C GLN A 40 7.63 1.63 -9.23
N ALA A 41 8.37 1.31 -8.16
CA ALA A 41 9.36 0.23 -8.18
C ALA A 41 8.73 -1.16 -8.39
N VAL A 42 7.60 -1.46 -7.74
CA VAL A 42 6.89 -2.73 -7.94
C VAL A 42 6.30 -2.83 -9.35
N ALA A 43 5.66 -1.76 -9.85
CA ALA A 43 5.13 -1.71 -11.21
C ALA A 43 6.23 -1.90 -12.27
N ALA A 44 7.38 -1.25 -12.08
CA ALA A 44 8.56 -1.43 -12.93
C ALA A 44 9.10 -2.86 -12.87
N CYS A 45 9.21 -3.47 -11.68
CA CYS A 45 9.62 -4.87 -11.52
C CYS A 45 8.69 -5.84 -12.24
N MET A 46 7.38 -5.63 -12.12
CA MET A 46 6.36 -6.43 -12.82
C MET A 46 6.29 -6.15 -14.33
N SER A 47 6.95 -5.10 -14.82
CA SER A 47 6.90 -4.62 -16.21
C SER A 47 5.47 -4.36 -16.70
N VAL A 48 4.62 -3.83 -15.82
CA VAL A 48 3.22 -3.46 -16.11
C VAL A 48 3.09 -1.94 -16.31
N PRO A 49 2.07 -1.47 -17.06
CA PRO A 49 1.67 -0.07 -17.00
C PRO A 49 1.37 0.34 -15.55
N LEU A 50 1.59 1.61 -15.21
CA LEU A 50 1.23 2.16 -13.89
C LEU A 50 -0.24 2.63 -13.91
N PRO A 51 -1.21 1.90 -13.33
CA PRO A 51 -2.58 2.40 -13.17
C PRO A 51 -2.67 3.47 -12.08
N HIS A 52 -3.85 4.09 -11.94
CA HIS A 52 -4.15 5.02 -10.85
C HIS A 52 -4.00 4.34 -9.49
N GLY A 53 -3.01 4.74 -8.70
CA GLY A 53 -2.62 4.01 -7.50
C GLY A 53 -3.73 3.78 -6.46
N PRO A 54 -3.59 2.75 -5.60
CA PRO A 54 -4.61 2.36 -4.63
C PRO A 54 -4.79 3.39 -3.51
N LEU A 55 -5.87 3.24 -2.73
CA LEU A 55 -6.05 3.92 -1.45
C LEU A 55 -5.41 3.07 -0.34
N LEU A 56 -4.36 3.57 0.29
CA LEU A 56 -3.79 3.03 1.52
C LEU A 56 -4.46 3.70 2.71
N ILE A 57 -4.82 2.93 3.73
CA ILE A 57 -5.35 3.43 5.00
C ILE A 57 -4.48 2.85 6.10
N PHE A 58 -3.68 3.70 6.74
CA PHE A 58 -2.97 3.36 7.97
C PHE A 58 -3.91 3.47 9.17
N ALA A 59 -3.90 2.48 10.04
CA ALA A 59 -4.68 2.51 11.28
C ALA A 59 -4.03 1.63 12.38
N PRO A 60 -3.79 2.14 13.60
CA PRO A 60 -3.08 1.41 14.64
C PRO A 60 -3.92 0.30 15.26
N GLY A 61 -3.29 -0.83 15.56
CA GLY A 61 -3.89 -1.91 16.37
C GLY A 61 -4.88 -2.79 15.63
N ILE A 62 -4.99 -2.69 14.30
CA ILE A 62 -5.87 -3.55 13.49
C ILE A 62 -5.39 -5.01 13.57
N LEU A 63 -4.08 -5.24 13.59
CA LEU A 63 -3.48 -6.57 13.76
C LEU A 63 -3.99 -7.33 15.01
N ALA A 64 -4.40 -6.62 16.07
CA ALA A 64 -4.87 -7.22 17.31
C ALA A 64 -6.36 -7.62 17.27
N THR A 65 -7.07 -7.34 16.17
CA THR A 65 -8.54 -7.48 16.07
C THR A 65 -9.02 -8.36 14.92
N THR A 66 -8.12 -8.81 14.04
CA THR A 66 -8.45 -9.67 12.90
C THR A 66 -7.78 -11.05 13.05
N ASP A 67 -8.57 -12.12 13.04
CA ASP A 67 -8.08 -13.53 13.03
C ASP A 67 -7.37 -13.91 11.70
N VAL A 68 -7.35 -12.99 10.73
CA VAL A 68 -6.48 -13.03 9.56
C VAL A 68 -5.34 -12.05 9.82
N ALA A 69 -4.09 -12.44 9.53
CA ALA A 69 -2.92 -11.56 9.65
C ALA A 69 -3.24 -10.20 8.98
N GLY A 70 -3.29 -9.16 9.82
CA GLY A 70 -4.14 -7.98 9.63
C GLY A 70 -3.70 -7.03 8.51
N ILE A 71 -4.02 -7.41 7.29
CA ILE A 71 -4.08 -6.52 6.13
C ILE A 71 -5.43 -6.72 5.47
N GLY A 72 -6.25 -5.67 5.47
CA GLY A 72 -7.58 -5.71 4.87
C GLY A 72 -7.50 -5.54 3.37
N PHE A 73 -7.28 -6.63 2.63
CA PHE A 73 -7.44 -6.62 1.17
C PHE A 73 -8.92 -6.55 0.83
N LEU A 74 -9.34 -5.40 0.29
CA LEU A 74 -10.55 -5.30 -0.50
C LEU A 74 -10.10 -5.25 -1.97
N ASP A 75 -10.64 -6.14 -2.81
CA ASP A 75 -10.39 -6.25 -4.26
C ASP A 75 -10.96 -5.05 -5.05
N THR A 76 -10.83 -3.85 -4.49
CA THR A 76 -11.44 -2.58 -4.93
C THR A 76 -10.41 -1.45 -4.91
N GLY A 77 -9.11 -1.77 -4.89
CA GLY A 77 -8.02 -0.78 -4.78
C GLY A 77 -7.99 -0.06 -3.44
N THR A 78 -8.26 -0.76 -2.33
CA THR A 78 -8.12 -0.21 -0.98
C THR A 78 -7.39 -1.20 -0.07
N PHE A 79 -6.33 -0.73 0.57
CA PHE A 79 -5.54 -1.48 1.55
C PHE A 79 -5.74 -0.86 2.93
N VAL A 80 -5.97 -1.70 3.93
CA VAL A 80 -5.94 -1.29 5.34
C VAL A 80 -4.73 -1.93 5.99
N ILE A 81 -3.78 -1.11 6.44
CA ILE A 81 -2.47 -1.53 6.94
C ILE A 81 -2.29 -1.04 8.37
N ASP A 82 -1.81 -1.90 9.27
CA ASP A 82 -1.45 -1.47 10.60
C ASP A 82 -0.23 -0.53 10.55
N SER A 83 -0.32 0.63 11.21
CA SER A 83 0.77 1.62 11.19
C SER A 83 2.07 1.12 11.83
N SER A 84 2.02 0.05 12.63
CA SER A 84 3.20 -0.63 13.17
C SER A 84 3.90 -1.59 12.18
N CYS A 85 3.29 -1.90 11.03
CA CYS A 85 3.83 -2.86 10.05
C CYS A 85 4.78 -2.26 9.01
N ILE A 86 4.83 -0.95 8.85
CA ILE A 86 5.62 -0.30 7.80
C ILE A 86 6.69 0.61 8.42
N ASP A 87 7.94 0.18 8.26
CA ASP A 87 9.13 1.00 8.44
C ASP A 87 9.90 0.99 7.11
N LEU A 88 9.67 1.98 6.25
CA LEU A 88 10.33 2.04 4.94
C LEU A 88 11.86 2.26 5.04
N ALA A 89 12.38 2.62 6.22
CA ALA A 89 13.81 2.77 6.47
C ALA A 89 14.47 1.47 6.97
N ALA A 90 13.69 0.50 7.46
CA ALA A 90 14.21 -0.80 7.89
C ALA A 90 14.42 -1.78 6.72
N PRO A 91 15.50 -2.58 6.73
CA PRO A 91 15.66 -3.70 5.80
C PRO A 91 14.47 -4.65 5.86
N GLY A 92 13.75 -4.79 4.74
CA GLY A 92 12.53 -5.61 4.66
C GLY A 92 11.25 -4.95 5.20
N GLY A 93 11.30 -3.76 5.81
CA GLY A 93 10.11 -3.05 6.29
C GLY A 93 9.19 -2.50 5.19
N GLN A 94 9.59 -2.67 3.91
CA GLN A 94 8.74 -2.46 2.73
C GLN A 94 7.99 -3.73 2.28
N PHE A 95 8.29 -4.92 2.83
CA PHE A 95 7.80 -6.21 2.35
C PHE A 95 6.27 -6.23 2.25
N THR A 96 5.58 -5.85 3.33
CA THR A 96 4.12 -5.77 3.40
C THR A 96 3.54 -4.86 2.32
N LEU A 97 4.08 -3.65 2.18
CA LEU A 97 3.63 -2.71 1.16
C LEU A 97 3.80 -3.30 -0.26
N ARG A 98 4.97 -3.86 -0.56
CA ARG A 98 5.25 -4.46 -1.87
C ARG A 98 4.36 -5.68 -2.16
N HIS A 99 4.05 -6.48 -1.15
CA HIS A 99 3.17 -7.65 -1.26
C HIS A 99 1.75 -7.24 -1.72
N GLU A 100 1.15 -6.26 -1.05
CA GLU A 100 -0.17 -5.73 -1.42
C GLU A 100 -0.17 -5.05 -2.80
N LEU A 101 0.90 -4.32 -3.13
CA LEU A 101 1.04 -3.69 -4.45
C LEU A 101 1.13 -4.73 -5.58
N VAL A 102 1.75 -5.90 -5.35
CA VAL A 102 1.73 -7.02 -6.31
C VAL A 102 0.30 -7.57 -6.44
N HIS A 103 -0.45 -7.77 -5.35
CA HIS A 103 -1.87 -8.19 -5.43
C HIS A 103 -2.71 -7.22 -6.26
N TYR A 104 -2.61 -5.93 -5.98
CA TYR A 104 -3.35 -4.89 -6.70
C TYR A 104 -2.96 -4.81 -8.17
N LEU A 105 -1.66 -4.77 -8.51
CA LEU A 105 -1.23 -4.70 -9.91
C LEU A 105 -1.63 -5.95 -10.70
N LEU A 106 -1.67 -7.13 -10.06
CA LEU A 106 -2.20 -8.35 -10.66
C LEU A 106 -3.69 -8.25 -10.98
N ASP A 107 -4.49 -7.69 -10.07
CA ASP A 107 -5.91 -7.41 -10.31
C ASP A 107 -6.12 -6.41 -11.46
N GLN A 108 -5.34 -5.32 -11.49
CA GLN A 108 -5.43 -4.29 -12.53
C GLN A 108 -5.07 -4.79 -13.94
N ILE A 109 -4.26 -5.85 -14.07
CA ILE A 109 -3.99 -6.52 -15.36
C ILE A 109 -4.91 -7.73 -15.64
N GLY A 110 -5.91 -7.98 -14.79
CA GLY A 110 -6.89 -9.05 -14.97
C GLY A 110 -6.38 -10.46 -14.65
N PHE A 111 -5.40 -10.59 -13.75
CA PHE A 111 -4.95 -11.90 -13.27
C PHE A 111 -6.07 -12.61 -12.47
N PRO A 112 -6.24 -13.94 -12.56
CA PRO A 112 -7.31 -14.65 -11.87
C PRO A 112 -7.26 -14.44 -10.35
N ARG A 113 -8.38 -13.97 -9.77
CA ARG A 113 -8.50 -13.58 -8.36
C ARG A 113 -8.17 -14.70 -7.37
N ASP A 114 -8.62 -15.92 -7.66
CA ASP A 114 -8.32 -17.13 -6.90
C ASP A 114 -6.82 -17.42 -6.85
N ARG A 115 -6.14 -17.28 -7.99
CA ARG A 115 -4.69 -17.43 -8.12
C ARG A 115 -3.94 -16.27 -7.48
N ASN A 116 -4.49 -15.06 -7.54
CA ASN A 116 -3.94 -13.89 -6.86
C ASN A 116 -3.90 -14.13 -5.34
N GLN A 117 -5.04 -14.54 -4.76
CA GLN A 117 -5.18 -14.87 -3.34
C GLN A 117 -4.35 -16.09 -2.91
N ALA A 118 -4.05 -17.02 -3.82
CA ALA A 118 -3.16 -18.15 -3.57
C ALA A 118 -1.65 -17.79 -3.64
N HIS A 119 -1.30 -16.58 -4.07
CA HIS A 119 0.08 -16.13 -4.37
C HIS A 119 0.75 -16.92 -5.52
N ASP A 120 -0.03 -17.43 -6.47
CA ASP A 120 0.42 -18.27 -7.60
C ASP A 120 1.32 -17.54 -8.62
N SER A 121 1.43 -16.22 -8.51
CA SER A 121 2.17 -15.38 -9.46
C SER A 121 3.66 -15.32 -9.11
N PRO A 122 4.58 -15.45 -10.09
CA PRO A 122 6.01 -15.35 -9.83
C PRO A 122 6.45 -13.96 -9.31
N TYR A 123 5.61 -12.93 -9.46
CA TYR A 123 5.92 -11.60 -8.91
C TYR A 123 5.94 -11.56 -7.37
N PHE A 124 5.28 -12.52 -6.68
CA PHE A 124 5.37 -12.61 -5.22
C PHE A 124 6.77 -12.98 -4.71
N SER A 125 7.55 -13.73 -5.50
CA SER A 125 8.96 -14.03 -5.18
C SER A 125 9.94 -13.04 -5.83
N ALA A 126 9.58 -12.44 -6.98
CA ALA A 126 10.47 -11.57 -7.74
C ALA A 126 10.42 -10.07 -7.35
N CYS A 127 9.28 -9.54 -6.91
CA CYS A 127 9.07 -8.09 -6.74
C CYS A 127 8.78 -7.64 -5.29
N VAL A 128 8.46 -8.58 -4.40
CA VAL A 128 8.14 -8.26 -2.99
C VAL A 128 9.41 -7.98 -2.15
N VAL A 129 10.56 -8.51 -2.56
CA VAL A 129 11.86 -8.25 -1.92
C VAL A 129 12.55 -7.04 -2.57
N PRO A 130 13.17 -6.13 -1.79
CA PRO A 130 13.98 -5.02 -2.30
C PRO A 130 15.17 -5.40 -3.16
#